data_AF-A0A9X3BEK1-F1
#
_entry.id   AF-A0A9X3BEK1-F1
#
_cell.length_a   1.000
_cell.length_b   1.000
_cell.length_c   1.000
_cell.angle_alpha   90.00
_cell.angle_beta   90.00
_cell.angle_gamma   90.00
#
_symmetry.space_group_name_H-M   'P 1'
#
loop_
_entity.id
_entity.type
_entity.pdbx_description
1 polymer ?
#
loop_
_entity_poly.entity_id
_entity_poly.type
_entity_poly.pdbx_seq_one_letter_code
_entity_poly.pdbx_strand_id
1 'polypeptide(L)'
;MAFTNNDLPVLVTEARKRLESLPAYEARVDSYARQDMLPVDLEHMLVSEADELVRRAQQLQQIDASQELIPTLRDKARELRRRGRQLRTEQSLQSKNPTDGMLTDLMGQNAVQIRKVGPLKNLGKRRDGRSDYLQEYEIHDLTKMPSELLWYAHFHYAKASPGLRDFEKAHLKLPEHRSLTHADDPSLPYADIGKQSVVLAHFENL
;
A
#
# COMPACT_ATOMS: atom_id res chain seq x y z
N MET A 1 -21.90 -25.27 -15.49
CA MET A 1 -22.58 -25.55 -16.79
C MET A 1 -21.56 -25.36 -17.88
N ALA A 2 -21.50 -26.25 -18.88
CA ALA A 2 -20.62 -26.06 -20.03
C ALA A 2 -21.27 -25.04 -20.98
N PHE A 3 -20.50 -24.05 -21.43
CA PHE A 3 -20.97 -23.11 -22.44
C PHE A 3 -21.16 -23.80 -23.79
N THR A 4 -22.15 -23.37 -24.55
CA THR A 4 -22.49 -23.89 -25.87
C THR A 4 -22.26 -22.83 -26.94
N ASN A 5 -22.19 -23.22 -28.22
CA ASN A 5 -22.03 -22.26 -29.33
C ASN A 5 -23.15 -21.20 -29.40
N ASN A 6 -24.34 -21.48 -28.86
CA ASN A 6 -25.44 -20.52 -28.81
C ASN A 6 -25.17 -19.37 -27.81
N ASP A 7 -24.24 -19.54 -26.87
CA ASP A 7 -23.89 -18.52 -25.87
C ASP A 7 -22.86 -17.52 -26.40
N LEU A 8 -22.20 -17.82 -27.53
CA LEU A 8 -21.12 -16.99 -28.08
C LEU A 8 -21.53 -15.53 -28.35
N PRO A 9 -22.68 -15.24 -29.00
CA PRO A 9 -23.08 -13.84 -29.26
C PRO A 9 -23.31 -13.04 -27.98
N VAL A 10 -23.84 -13.68 -26.93
CA VAL A 10 -24.08 -13.05 -25.63
C VAL A 10 -22.75 -12.73 -24.96
N LEU A 11 -21.83 -13.70 -24.91
CA LEU A 11 -20.50 -13.50 -24.30
C LEU A 11 -19.67 -12.43 -25.03
N VAL A 12 -19.74 -12.39 -26.36
CA VAL A 12 -19.10 -11.34 -27.18
C VAL A 12 -19.69 -9.97 -26.85
N THR A 13 -21.01 -9.86 -26.76
CA THR A 13 -21.70 -8.60 -26.43
C THR A 13 -21.33 -8.11 -25.04
N GLU A 14 -21.32 -9.00 -24.05
CA GLU A 14 -20.94 -8.64 -22.68
C GLU A 14 -19.45 -8.25 -22.57
N ALA A 15 -18.57 -8.96 -23.27
CA ALA A 15 -17.14 -8.63 -23.32
C ALA A 15 -16.89 -7.24 -23.90
N ARG A 16 -17.54 -6.90 -25.02
CA ARG A 16 -17.45 -5.56 -25.64
C ARG A 16 -17.97 -4.48 -24.70
N LYS A 17 -19.16 -4.67 -24.15
CA LYS A 17 -19.75 -3.73 -23.18
C LYS A 17 -18.83 -3.47 -21.99
N ARG A 18 -18.16 -4.53 -21.48
CA ARG A 18 -17.22 -4.38 -20.36
C ARG A 18 -15.99 -3.57 -20.76
N LEU A 19 -15.38 -3.88 -21.92
CA LEU A 19 -14.26 -3.13 -22.47
C LEU A 19 -14.61 -1.63 -22.67
N GLU A 20 -15.78 -1.35 -23.22
CA GLU A 20 -16.30 0.02 -23.42
C GLU A 20 -16.50 0.78 -22.09
N SER A 21 -16.78 0.06 -21.00
CA SER A 21 -16.98 0.66 -19.68
C SER A 21 -15.70 0.95 -18.90
N LEU A 22 -14.55 0.43 -19.34
CA LEU A 22 -13.28 0.55 -18.61
C LEU A 22 -12.86 2.00 -18.33
N PRO A 23 -12.93 2.95 -19.28
CA PRO A 23 -12.52 4.33 -19.00
C PRO A 23 -13.34 4.98 -17.87
N ALA A 24 -14.66 4.69 -17.82
CA ALA A 24 -15.52 5.20 -16.76
C ALA A 24 -15.24 4.52 -15.41
N TYR A 25 -14.87 3.24 -15.43
CA TYR A 25 -14.46 2.52 -14.23
C TYR A 25 -13.14 3.06 -13.66
N GLU A 26 -12.11 3.23 -14.49
CA GLU A 26 -10.83 3.80 -14.09
C GLU A 26 -10.99 5.22 -13.54
N ALA A 27 -11.79 6.07 -14.21
CA ALA A 27 -12.10 7.41 -13.72
C ALA A 27 -12.79 7.41 -12.34
N ARG A 28 -13.60 6.40 -12.05
CA ARG A 28 -14.23 6.22 -10.73
C ARG A 28 -13.19 5.84 -9.67
N VAL A 29 -12.29 4.91 -9.98
CA VAL A 29 -11.19 4.54 -9.07
C VAL A 29 -10.32 5.75 -8.78
N ASP A 30 -9.94 6.53 -9.80
CA ASP A 30 -9.18 7.77 -9.61
C ASP A 30 -9.95 8.81 -8.76
N SER A 31 -11.29 8.81 -8.82
CA SER A 31 -12.10 9.66 -7.94
C SER A 31 -12.06 9.22 -6.49
N TYR A 32 -12.04 7.92 -6.20
CA TYR A 32 -11.87 7.42 -4.84
C TYR A 32 -10.46 7.68 -4.32
N ALA A 33 -9.44 7.64 -5.19
CA ALA A 33 -8.08 8.02 -4.83
C ALA A 33 -8.01 9.48 -4.34
N ARG A 34 -8.76 10.39 -4.99
CA ARG A 34 -8.89 11.80 -4.54
C ARG A 34 -9.71 11.98 -3.25
N GLN A 35 -10.40 10.95 -2.79
CA GLN A 35 -11.22 10.94 -1.57
C GLN A 35 -10.55 10.11 -0.46
N ASP A 36 -9.23 9.97 -0.52
CA ASP A 36 -8.41 9.28 0.49
C ASP A 36 -8.80 7.82 0.75
N MET A 37 -9.39 7.13 -0.24
CA MET A 37 -9.59 5.69 -0.16
C MET A 37 -8.23 4.99 0.03
N LEU A 38 -8.22 3.93 0.84
CA LEU A 38 -6.98 3.21 1.15
C LEU A 38 -6.29 2.71 -0.13
N PRO A 39 -4.96 2.87 -0.24
CA PRO A 39 -4.20 2.45 -1.43
C PRO A 39 -4.41 0.99 -1.83
N VAL A 40 -4.55 0.10 -0.84
CA VAL A 40 -4.81 -1.33 -1.07
C VAL A 40 -6.18 -1.59 -1.66
N ASP A 41 -7.20 -0.81 -1.29
CA ASP A 41 -8.56 -0.98 -1.81
C ASP A 41 -8.64 -0.50 -3.26
N LEU A 42 -7.92 0.58 -3.60
CA LEU A 42 -7.80 1.07 -4.98
C LEU A 42 -7.15 0.04 -5.91
N GLU A 43 -6.07 -0.62 -5.46
CA GLU A 43 -5.48 -1.74 -6.19
C GLU A 43 -6.50 -2.88 -6.34
N HIS A 44 -7.16 -3.25 -5.23
CA HIS A 44 -8.13 -4.35 -5.22
C HIS A 44 -9.28 -4.13 -6.21
N MET A 45 -9.77 -2.90 -6.36
CA MET A 45 -10.77 -2.55 -7.37
C MET A 45 -10.29 -2.86 -8.79
N LEU A 46 -9.10 -2.36 -9.16
CA LEU A 46 -8.55 -2.56 -10.51
C LEU A 46 -8.16 -4.02 -10.77
N VAL A 47 -7.67 -4.74 -9.76
CA VAL A 47 -7.40 -6.18 -9.84
C VAL A 47 -8.69 -6.98 -10.02
N SER A 48 -9.75 -6.63 -9.30
CA SER A 48 -11.06 -7.27 -9.44
C SER A 48 -11.64 -7.08 -10.85
N GLU A 49 -11.50 -5.88 -11.40
CA GLU A 49 -11.91 -5.57 -12.77
C GLU A 49 -11.09 -6.37 -13.80
N ALA A 50 -9.77 -6.46 -13.60
CA ALA A 50 -8.91 -7.29 -14.43
C ALA A 50 -9.33 -8.78 -14.40
N ASP A 51 -9.74 -9.29 -13.25
CA ASP A 51 -10.21 -10.67 -13.09
C ASP A 51 -11.52 -10.95 -13.82
N GLU A 52 -12.42 -9.96 -13.91
CA GLU A 52 -13.61 -10.06 -14.75
C GLU A 52 -13.24 -10.16 -16.24
N LEU A 53 -12.29 -9.36 -16.72
CA LEU A 53 -11.83 -9.44 -18.11
C LEU A 53 -11.18 -10.81 -18.41
N VAL A 54 -10.37 -11.34 -17.49
CA VAL A 54 -9.76 -12.67 -17.63
C VAL A 54 -10.81 -13.77 -17.66
N ARG A 55 -11.82 -13.74 -16.77
CA ARG A 55 -12.92 -14.70 -16.78
C ARG A 55 -13.63 -14.73 -18.13
N ARG A 56 -13.92 -13.57 -18.69
CA ARG A 56 -14.59 -13.45 -20.00
C ARG A 56 -13.73 -13.98 -21.14
N ALA A 57 -12.43 -13.69 -21.11
CA ALA A 57 -11.50 -14.24 -22.09
C ALA A 57 -11.45 -15.78 -22.03
N GLN A 58 -11.49 -16.36 -20.82
CA GLN A 58 -11.54 -17.82 -20.63
C GLN A 58 -12.85 -18.42 -21.16
N GLN A 59 -13.99 -17.78 -20.90
CA GLN A 59 -15.30 -18.23 -21.40
C GLN A 59 -15.37 -18.21 -22.93
N LEU A 60 -14.89 -17.12 -23.56
CA LEU A 60 -14.81 -17.04 -25.02
C LEU A 60 -13.89 -18.12 -25.58
N GLN A 61 -12.71 -18.33 -24.99
CA GLN A 61 -11.74 -19.33 -25.45
C GLN A 61 -12.27 -20.77 -25.39
N GLN A 62 -13.17 -21.08 -24.44
CA GLN A 62 -13.78 -22.41 -24.33
C GLN A 62 -14.74 -22.73 -25.49
N ILE A 63 -15.33 -21.71 -26.12
CA ILE A 63 -16.32 -21.86 -27.20
C ILE A 63 -15.66 -21.63 -28.56
N ASP A 64 -14.90 -20.55 -28.68
CA ASP A 64 -14.18 -20.14 -29.88
C ASP A 64 -12.80 -19.59 -29.50
N ALA A 65 -11.80 -20.47 -29.58
CA ALA A 65 -10.42 -20.11 -29.28
C ALA A 65 -9.81 -19.08 -30.25
N SER A 66 -10.42 -18.88 -31.42
CA SER A 66 -9.98 -17.92 -32.43
C SER A 66 -10.59 -16.53 -32.26
N GLN A 67 -11.44 -16.35 -31.23
CA GLN A 67 -12.13 -15.10 -31.01
C GLN A 67 -11.16 -13.93 -30.73
N GLU A 68 -11.22 -12.92 -31.60
CA GLU A 68 -10.38 -11.71 -31.62
C GLU A 68 -10.42 -10.88 -30.33
N LEU A 69 -11.48 -10.95 -29.53
CA LEU A 69 -11.58 -10.22 -28.26
C LEU A 69 -10.70 -10.80 -27.14
N ILE A 70 -10.31 -12.08 -27.22
CA ILE A 70 -9.51 -12.77 -26.19
C ILE A 70 -8.19 -12.04 -25.88
N PRO A 71 -7.33 -11.71 -26.87
CA PRO A 71 -6.10 -10.96 -26.60
C PRO A 71 -6.38 -9.58 -25.98
N THR A 72 -7.34 -8.82 -26.52
CA THR A 72 -7.71 -7.49 -26.00
C THR A 72 -8.14 -7.52 -24.53
N LEU A 73 -8.98 -8.49 -24.13
CA LEU A 73 -9.41 -8.67 -22.74
C LEU A 73 -8.22 -8.97 -21.82
N ARG A 74 -7.33 -9.86 -22.24
CA ARG A 74 -6.14 -10.22 -21.47
C ARG A 74 -5.16 -9.07 -21.35
N ASP A 75 -5.01 -8.27 -22.39
CA ASP A 75 -4.10 -7.13 -22.42
C ASP A 75 -4.61 -6.04 -21.49
N LYS A 76 -5.90 -5.70 -21.57
CA LYS A 76 -6.54 -4.77 -20.65
C LYS A 76 -6.50 -5.23 -19.20
N ALA A 77 -6.65 -6.53 -18.94
CA ALA A 77 -6.48 -7.07 -17.58
C ALA A 77 -5.05 -6.84 -17.05
N ARG A 78 -4.01 -7.05 -17.88
CA ARG A 78 -2.62 -6.78 -17.47
C ARG A 78 -2.37 -5.30 -17.24
N GLU A 79 -2.95 -4.43 -18.07
CA GLU A 79 -2.89 -2.97 -17.90
C GLU A 79 -3.53 -2.53 -16.57
N LEU A 80 -4.73 -3.00 -16.26
CA LEU A 80 -5.43 -2.70 -15.01
C LEU A 80 -4.64 -3.17 -13.78
N ARG A 81 -4.06 -4.38 -13.83
CA ARG A 81 -3.21 -4.88 -12.74
C ARG A 81 -1.98 -3.99 -12.54
N ARG A 82 -1.31 -3.60 -13.62
CA ARG A 82 -0.16 -2.67 -13.56
C ARG A 82 -0.57 -1.32 -12.99
N ARG A 83 -1.71 -0.76 -13.45
CA ARG A 83 -2.25 0.51 -12.95
C ARG A 83 -2.60 0.42 -11.47
N GLY A 84 -3.23 -0.66 -11.01
CA GLY A 84 -3.53 -0.89 -9.60
C GLY A 84 -2.28 -0.92 -8.72
N ARG A 85 -1.23 -1.63 -9.14
CA ARG A 85 0.07 -1.62 -8.43
C ARG A 85 0.69 -0.24 -8.35
N GLN A 86 0.71 0.47 -9.47
CA GLN A 86 1.26 1.81 -9.56
C GLN A 86 0.47 2.77 -8.66
N LEU A 87 -0.85 2.76 -8.74
CA LEU A 87 -1.72 3.64 -7.96
C LEU A 87 -1.58 3.39 -6.45
N ARG A 88 -1.47 2.13 -6.00
CA ARG A 88 -1.21 1.83 -4.59
C ARG A 88 0.12 2.41 -4.10
N THR A 89 1.17 2.28 -4.90
CA THR A 89 2.50 2.84 -4.57
C THR A 89 2.41 4.37 -4.50
N GLU A 90 1.85 5.01 -5.53
CA GLU A 90 1.68 6.46 -5.62
C GLU A 90 0.89 7.03 -4.44
N GLN A 91 -0.24 6.41 -4.09
CA GLN A 91 -1.09 6.86 -2.99
C GLN A 91 -0.46 6.61 -1.62
N SER A 92 0.31 5.53 -1.45
CA SER A 92 1.04 5.27 -0.19
C SER A 92 2.14 6.31 0.04
N LEU A 93 2.91 6.67 -1.00
CA LEU A 93 3.95 7.70 -0.91
C LEU A 93 3.39 9.11 -0.63
N GLN A 94 2.13 9.37 -0.98
CA GLN A 94 1.47 10.66 -0.76
C GLN A 94 0.61 10.70 0.51
N SER A 95 0.41 9.56 1.18
CA SER A 95 -0.50 9.45 2.31
C SER A 95 -0.07 10.33 3.49
N LYS A 96 -1.03 11.10 4.01
CA LYS A 96 -0.90 11.83 5.28
C LYS A 96 -1.26 11.00 6.50
N ASN A 97 -1.71 9.76 6.29
CA ASN A 97 -2.06 8.79 7.32
C ASN A 97 -1.25 7.50 7.09
N PRO A 98 0.06 7.50 7.40
CA PRO A 98 0.91 6.34 7.16
C PRO A 98 0.48 5.16 8.03
N THR A 99 0.61 3.95 7.49
CA THR A 99 0.37 2.70 8.21
C THR A 99 1.55 1.75 8.04
N ASP A 100 1.71 0.81 8.97
CA ASP A 100 2.70 -0.25 8.85
C ASP A 100 2.46 -1.15 7.62
N GLY A 101 1.20 -1.33 7.21
CA GLY A 101 0.81 -1.99 5.97
C GLY A 101 1.26 -1.23 4.71
N MET A 102 1.16 0.10 4.69
CA MET A 102 1.71 0.93 3.61
C MET A 102 3.24 0.81 3.57
N LEU A 103 3.92 0.91 4.72
CA LEU A 103 5.37 0.78 4.77
C LEU A 103 5.83 -0.61 4.32
N THR A 104 5.14 -1.67 4.72
CA THR A 104 5.41 -3.04 4.27
C THR A 104 5.33 -3.16 2.75
N ASP A 105 4.27 -2.62 2.14
CA ASP A 105 4.09 -2.66 0.69
C ASP A 105 5.19 -1.88 -0.04
N LEU A 106 5.48 -0.66 0.41
CA LEU A 106 6.54 0.18 -0.15
C LEU A 106 7.92 -0.49 -0.07
N MET A 107 8.23 -1.14 1.06
CA MET A 107 9.45 -1.95 1.20
C MET A 107 9.45 -3.12 0.21
N GLY A 108 8.32 -3.84 0.08
CA GLY A 108 8.17 -4.93 -0.89
C GLY A 108 8.27 -4.49 -2.36
N GLN A 109 8.00 -3.22 -2.66
CA GLN A 109 8.18 -2.62 -3.99
C GLN A 109 9.56 -2.01 -4.20
N ASN A 110 10.47 -2.06 -3.21
CA ASN A 110 11.73 -1.31 -3.23
C ASN A 110 11.53 0.19 -3.48
N ALA A 111 10.35 0.73 -3.11
CA ALA A 111 10.02 2.14 -3.29
C ALA A 111 10.58 3.01 -2.17
N VAL A 112 10.95 2.41 -1.04
CA VAL A 112 11.54 3.11 0.09
C VAL A 112 12.72 2.33 0.68
N GLN A 113 13.58 3.03 1.42
CA GLN A 113 14.59 2.42 2.28
C GLN A 113 14.50 2.95 3.70
N ILE A 114 14.91 2.14 4.67
CA ILE A 114 14.99 2.51 6.08
C ILE A 114 16.45 2.81 6.43
N ARG A 115 16.69 3.89 7.17
CA ARG A 115 18.00 4.29 7.70
C ARG A 115 17.89 4.48 9.20
N LYS A 116 18.76 3.84 9.98
CA LYS A 116 18.82 4.03 11.43
C LYS A 116 19.44 5.38 11.76
N VAL A 117 18.80 6.17 12.61
CA VAL A 117 19.28 7.49 13.00
C VAL A 117 19.97 7.42 14.36
N GLY A 118 21.29 7.41 14.33
CA GLY A 118 22.13 7.53 15.53
C GLY A 118 21.85 6.47 16.61
N PRO A 119 22.41 6.67 17.82
CA PRO A 119 22.18 5.79 18.95
C PRO A 119 20.81 6.00 19.59
N LEU A 120 20.40 5.03 20.42
CA LEU A 120 19.22 5.11 21.27
C LEU A 120 19.29 6.36 22.19
N LYS A 121 18.26 7.21 22.15
CA LYS A 121 18.17 8.46 22.91
C LYS A 121 17.41 8.23 24.22
N ASN A 122 17.92 8.72 25.36
CA ASN A 122 17.16 8.75 26.61
C ASN A 122 16.31 10.03 26.66
N LEU A 123 14.99 9.89 26.67
CA LEU A 123 14.03 11.00 26.76
C LEU A 123 13.66 11.35 28.21
N GLY A 124 14.24 10.66 29.19
CA GLY A 124 14.00 10.89 30.61
C GLY A 124 12.88 10.02 31.16
N LYS A 125 12.09 10.56 32.09
CA LYS A 125 11.00 9.85 32.75
C LYS A 125 9.65 10.27 32.17
N ARG A 126 8.78 9.29 31.93
CA ARG A 126 7.37 9.51 31.60
C ARG A 126 6.60 9.93 32.86
N ARG A 127 5.35 10.36 32.67
CA ARG A 127 4.44 10.77 33.76
C ARG A 127 4.23 9.68 34.82
N ASP A 128 4.38 8.40 34.45
CA ASP A 128 4.27 7.24 35.34
C ASP A 128 5.60 6.84 36.02
N GLY A 129 6.68 7.61 35.84
CA GLY A 129 7.99 7.37 36.45
C GLY A 129 8.87 6.34 35.71
N ARG A 130 8.37 5.67 34.67
CA ARG A 130 9.18 4.77 33.84
C ARG A 130 10.10 5.57 32.92
N SER A 131 11.26 5.02 32.60
CA SER A 131 12.18 5.63 31.64
C SER A 131 11.62 5.51 30.22
N ASP A 132 11.90 6.49 29.37
CA ASP A 132 11.59 6.45 27.95
C ASP A 132 12.86 6.57 27.13
N TYR A 133 13.10 5.58 26.28
CA TYR A 133 14.20 5.56 25.33
C TYR A 133 13.66 5.50 23.91
N LEU A 134 14.19 6.31 23.00
CA LEU A 134 13.75 6.42 21.62
C LEU A 134 14.83 5.93 20.66
N GLN A 135 14.50 4.94 19.83
CA GLN A 135 15.22 4.68 18.58
C GLN A 135 14.43 5.28 17.43
N GLU A 136 15.10 6.11 16.64
CA GLU A 136 14.55 6.76 15.45
C GLU A 136 15.14 6.13 14.18
N TYR A 137 14.30 6.00 13.16
CA TYR A 137 14.67 5.60 11.82
C TYR A 137 14.05 6.57 10.81
N GLU A 138 14.75 6.84 9.73
CA GLU A 138 14.23 7.57 8.57
C GLU A 138 13.80 6.58 7.48
N ILE A 139 12.65 6.84 6.88
CA ILE A 139 12.16 6.15 5.69
C ILE A 139 12.32 7.12 4.53
N HIS A 140 13.11 6.75 3.53
CA HIS A 140 13.40 7.58 2.36
C HIS A 140 12.68 7.04 1.12
N ASP A 141 12.00 7.92 0.39
CA ASP A 141 11.41 7.67 -0.93
C ASP A 141 12.51 7.53 -1.97
N LEU A 142 12.60 6.34 -2.58
CA LEU A 142 13.56 5.98 -3.61
C LEU A 142 13.06 6.26 -5.03
N THR A 143 11.79 6.64 -5.19
CA THR A 143 11.23 7.01 -6.48
C THR A 143 11.70 8.40 -6.95
N LYS A 144 12.34 9.16 -6.06
CA LYS A 144 12.90 10.48 -6.31
C LYS A 144 14.43 10.46 -6.32
N MET A 145 15.02 11.37 -7.10
CA MET A 145 16.46 11.59 -7.16
C MET A 145 16.78 13.08 -6.92
N PRO A 146 17.41 13.45 -5.78
CA PRO A 146 17.87 12.56 -4.70
C PRO A 146 16.71 11.92 -3.91
N SER A 147 17.00 10.83 -3.19
CA SER A 147 16.00 10.21 -2.30
C SER A 147 15.53 11.22 -1.25
N GLU A 148 14.23 11.31 -1.01
CA GLU A 148 13.65 12.27 -0.07
C GLU A 148 13.18 11.60 1.21
N LEU A 149 13.29 12.29 2.34
CA LEU A 149 12.72 11.83 3.59
C LEU A 149 11.19 11.78 3.47
N LEU A 150 10.64 10.58 3.57
CA LEU A 150 9.20 10.32 3.50
C LEU A 150 8.57 10.34 4.89
N TRP A 151 9.05 9.48 5.80
CA TRP A 151 8.53 9.32 7.16
C TRP A 151 9.67 9.10 8.16
N TYR A 152 9.39 9.25 9.45
CA TYR A 152 10.18 8.65 10.52
C TYR A 152 9.45 7.44 11.11
N ALA A 153 10.20 6.44 11.57
CA ALA A 153 9.67 5.42 12.48
C ALA A 153 10.31 5.58 13.86
N HIS A 154 9.46 5.69 14.88
CA HIS A 154 9.86 5.91 16.27
C HIS A 154 9.54 4.67 17.09
N PHE A 155 10.54 4.13 17.77
CA PHE A 155 10.39 3.01 18.68
C PHE A 155 10.74 3.47 20.09
N HIS A 156 9.76 3.40 21.00
CA HIS A 156 9.89 3.76 22.40
C HIS A 156 10.15 2.52 23.26
N TYR A 157 11.07 2.59 24.21
CA TYR A 157 11.47 1.48 25.08
C TYR A 157 11.56 1.91 26.53
N ALA A 158 11.37 0.98 27.46
CA ALA A 158 11.52 1.22 28.90
C ALA A 158 12.97 1.09 29.42
N LYS A 159 13.90 0.55 28.61
CA LYS A 159 15.27 0.21 29.03
C LYS A 159 16.32 0.69 28.03
N ALA A 160 17.53 0.93 28.53
CA ALA A 160 18.65 1.50 27.78
C ALA A 160 19.30 0.54 26.77
N SER A 161 19.05 -0.77 26.89
CA SER A 161 19.55 -1.79 25.97
C SER A 161 18.41 -2.77 25.61
N PRO A 162 17.47 -2.34 24.74
CA PRO A 162 16.36 -3.16 24.29
C PRO A 162 16.72 -4.02 23.08
N GLY A 163 16.15 -5.23 23.01
CA GLY A 163 15.98 -5.88 21.72
C GLY A 163 14.92 -5.12 20.90
N LEU A 164 14.98 -5.18 19.56
CA LEU A 164 14.06 -4.41 18.71
C LEU A 164 12.60 -4.64 19.11
N ARG A 165 12.18 -5.90 19.30
CA ARG A 165 10.80 -6.25 19.63
C ARG A 165 10.39 -5.94 21.08
N ASP A 166 11.28 -5.39 21.91
CA ASP A 166 10.97 -4.99 23.30
C ASP A 166 10.29 -3.61 23.39
N PHE A 167 9.97 -2.96 22.27
CA PHE A 167 9.37 -1.62 22.28
C PHE A 167 8.06 -1.58 23.08
N GLU A 168 7.75 -0.49 23.77
CA GLU A 168 6.43 -0.33 24.37
C GLU A 168 5.44 0.26 23.38
N LYS A 169 5.93 1.14 22.50
CA LYS A 169 5.17 1.73 21.42
C LYS A 169 6.07 1.96 20.21
N ALA A 170 5.56 1.65 19.03
CA ALA A 170 6.21 2.00 17.78
C ALA A 170 5.20 2.69 16.87
N HIS A 171 5.60 3.75 16.16
CA HIS A 171 4.72 4.51 15.28
C HIS A 171 5.49 5.20 14.15
N LEU A 172 4.78 5.53 13.08
CA LEU A 172 5.27 6.34 11.96
C LEU A 172 4.91 7.81 12.17
N LYS A 173 5.75 8.69 11.64
CA LYS A 173 5.60 10.14 11.70
C LYS A 173 5.87 10.77 10.34
N LEU A 174 5.03 11.72 9.95
CA LEU A 174 5.37 12.64 8.87
C LEU A 174 6.54 13.55 9.30
N PRO A 175 7.35 14.07 8.36
CA PRO A 175 8.48 14.94 8.68
C PRO A 175 8.08 16.17 9.49
N GLU A 176 6.94 16.79 9.15
CA GLU A 176 6.34 17.92 9.86
C GLU A 176 5.90 17.57 11.30
N HIS A 177 5.67 16.29 11.59
CA HIS A 177 5.19 15.80 12.89
C HIS A 177 6.27 15.12 13.73
N ARG A 178 7.54 15.15 13.28
CA ARG A 178 8.67 14.40 13.88
C ARG A 178 8.69 14.47 15.41
N SER A 179 8.59 15.68 15.96
CA SER A 179 8.72 15.92 17.41
C SER A 179 7.38 16.07 18.14
N LEU A 180 6.26 16.01 17.42
CA LEU A 180 4.94 16.23 18.00
C LEU A 180 4.38 14.95 18.63
N THR A 181 3.59 15.08 19.67
CA THR A 181 2.81 14.01 20.29
C THR A 181 1.32 14.36 20.27
N HIS A 182 0.44 13.40 20.58
CA HIS A 182 -1.00 13.68 20.68
C HIS A 182 -1.35 14.67 21.80
N ALA A 183 -0.43 14.90 22.74
CA ALA A 183 -0.59 15.95 23.74
C ALA A 183 -0.37 17.35 23.15
N ASP A 184 0.44 17.46 22.11
CA ASP A 184 0.73 18.71 21.40
C ASP A 184 -0.32 18.98 20.32
N ASP A 185 -0.76 17.94 19.61
CA ASP A 185 -1.79 18.01 18.58
C ASP A 185 -2.64 16.72 18.56
N PRO A 186 -3.92 16.76 18.98
CA PRO A 186 -4.79 15.59 19.01
C PRO A 186 -5.24 15.11 17.62
N SER A 187 -4.99 15.88 16.56
CA SER A 187 -5.35 15.53 15.18
C SER A 187 -4.30 14.68 14.47
N LEU A 188 -3.16 14.43 15.11
CA LEU A 188 -2.11 13.58 14.54
C LEU A 188 -2.66 12.18 14.20
N PRO A 189 -2.17 11.56 13.11
CA PRO A 189 -2.61 10.22 12.75
C PRO A 189 -2.12 9.18 13.76
N TYR A 190 -2.99 8.21 14.05
CA TYR A 190 -2.62 6.99 14.77
C TYR A 190 -1.91 6.02 13.81
N ALA A 191 -0.61 6.22 13.62
CA ALA A 191 0.22 5.45 12.70
C ALA A 191 1.05 4.39 13.43
N ASP A 192 0.41 3.59 14.29
CA ASP A 192 1.11 2.60 15.12
C ASP A 192 1.69 1.45 14.27
N ILE A 193 2.87 0.96 14.67
CA ILE A 193 3.47 -0.27 14.15
C ILE A 193 3.18 -1.38 15.16
N GLY A 194 2.37 -2.35 14.73
CA GLY A 194 1.94 -3.44 15.59
C GLY A 194 3.08 -4.39 16.00
N LYS A 195 2.94 -5.02 17.17
CA LYS A 195 3.90 -6.03 17.67
C LYS A 195 4.09 -7.25 16.75
N GLN A 196 3.05 -7.56 15.99
CA GLN A 196 3.02 -8.65 15.01
C GLN A 196 3.20 -8.15 13.58
N SER A 197 3.50 -6.86 13.40
CA SER A 197 3.67 -6.29 12.07
C SER A 197 4.84 -6.93 11.36
N VAL A 198 4.61 -7.39 10.13
CA VAL A 198 5.65 -7.98 9.28
C VAL A 198 6.74 -6.96 8.93
N VAL A 199 6.42 -5.67 8.99
CA VAL A 199 7.38 -4.59 8.72
C VAL A 199 8.59 -4.63 9.66
N LEU A 200 8.42 -5.17 10.88
CA LEU A 200 9.47 -5.25 11.89
C LEU A 200 10.72 -5.99 11.39
N ALA A 201 10.56 -6.98 10.51
CA ALA A 201 11.68 -7.71 9.93
C ALA A 201 12.65 -6.80 9.15
N HIS A 202 12.17 -5.68 8.59
CA HIS A 202 13.01 -4.71 7.91
C HIS A 202 13.85 -3.84 8.86
N PHE A 203 13.45 -3.75 10.13
CA PHE A 203 14.21 -3.03 11.17
C PHE A 203 15.19 -3.94 11.92
N GLU A 204 14.94 -5.25 11.97
CA GLU A 204 15.81 -6.23 12.66
C GLU A 204 17.18 -6.36 11.99
N ASN A 205 17.26 -6.01 10.70
CA ASN A 205 18.45 -6.16 9.88
C ASN A 205 19.31 -4.87 9.80
N LEU A 206 19.09 -3.89 10.70
CA LEU A 206 19.73 -2.56 10.70
C LEU A 206 20.61 -2.24 11.93
#